data_AF-A0A2P8ERG1-F1
#
_entry.id   AF-A0A2P8ERG1-F1
#
_cell.length_a   1.000
_cell.length_b   1.000
_cell.length_c   1.000
_cell.angle_alpha   90.00
_cell.angle_beta   90.00
_cell.angle_gamma   90.00
#
_symmetry.space_group_name_H-M   'P 1'
#
loop_
_entity.id
_entity.type
_entity.pdbx_description
1 polymer ?
#
loop_
_entity_poly.entity_id
_entity_poly.type
_entity_poly.pdbx_seq_one_letter_code
_entity_poly.pdbx_strand_id
1 'polypeptide(L)' 'MVNKDFILQRICIYAGQDFDPLVDEQVTEVLRSRFNINLPQKSSLDYSLESTISDHEIINLILQYRASE' A
#
# COMPACT_ATOMS: atom_id res chain seq x y z
N MET A 1 -1.52 11.19 -17.41
CA MET A 1 -0.22 10.75 -16.87
C MET A 1 -0.31 10.82 -15.36
N VAL A 2 -0.73 9.73 -14.73
CA VAL A 2 -0.65 9.61 -13.29
C VAL A 2 0.82 9.36 -12.99
N ASN A 3 1.52 10.36 -12.45
CA ASN A 3 2.94 10.21 -12.14
C ASN A 3 3.08 9.18 -11.03
N LYS A 4 3.55 7.97 -11.38
CA LYS A 4 3.90 6.92 -10.42
C LYS A 4 4.79 7.47 -9.31
N ASP A 5 5.77 8.29 -9.68
CA ASP A 5 6.64 9.02 -8.75
C ASP A 5 5.87 9.84 -7.72
N PHE A 6 4.81 10.53 -8.13
CA PHE A 6 4.01 11.33 -7.20
C PHE A 6 3.24 10.45 -6.21
N ILE A 7 2.68 9.34 -6.67
CA ILE A 7 1.99 8.39 -5.79
C ILE A 7 3.00 7.73 -4.84
N LEU A 8 4.15 7.28 -5.36
CA LEU A 8 5.22 6.68 -4.55
C LEU A 8 5.69 7.63 -3.48
N GLN A 9 6.02 8.87 -3.84
CA GLN A 9 6.48 9.87 -2.89
C GLN A 9 5.43 10.13 -1.81
N ARG A 10 4.13 10.17 -2.18
CA ARG A 10 3.04 10.33 -1.22
C ARG A 10 2.90 9.12 -0.30
N ILE A 11 3.04 7.91 -0.83
CA ILE A 11 3.05 6.65 -0.07
C ILE A 11 4.22 6.65 0.94
N CYS A 12 5.43 7.00 0.50
CA CYS A 12 6.61 7.06 1.36
C CYS A 12 6.46 8.11 2.46
N ILE A 13 5.94 9.30 2.12
CA ILE A 13 5.63 10.35 3.10
C ILE A 13 4.60 9.87 4.12
N TYR A 14 3.54 9.19 3.66
CA TYR A 14 2.47 8.70 4.52
C TYR A 14 2.95 7.57 5.45
N ALA A 15 3.78 6.66 4.94
CA ALA A 15 4.42 5.59 5.71
C ALA A 15 5.57 6.07 6.61
N GLY A 16 6.10 7.27 6.35
CA GLY A 16 7.27 7.79 7.04
C GLY A 16 8.55 6.99 6.76
N GLN A 17 8.57 6.21 5.67
CA GLN A 17 9.73 5.45 5.20
C GLN A 17 9.60 5.18 3.70
N ASP A 18 10.74 5.10 3.01
CA ASP A 18 10.79 4.65 1.63
C ASP A 18 10.62 3.14 1.56
N PHE A 19 9.66 2.69 0.75
CA PHE A 19 9.42 1.29 0.47
C PHE A 19 8.84 1.12 -0.93
N ASP A 20 8.94 -0.09 -1.47
CA ASP A 20 8.35 -0.43 -2.76
C ASP A 20 6.90 -0.91 -2.62
N PRO A 21 5.89 -0.13 -3.06
CA PRO A 21 4.49 -0.56 -3.06
C PRO A 21 4.20 -1.72 -4.01
N LEU A 22 5.12 -2.06 -4.93
CA LEU A 22 5.03 -3.25 -5.78
C LEU A 22 5.44 -4.54 -5.07
N VAL A 23 6.20 -4.44 -3.98
CA VAL A 23 6.69 -5.61 -3.24
C VAL A 23 5.71 -5.91 -2.12
N ASP A 24 5.00 -7.03 -2.24
CA ASP A 24 3.99 -7.48 -1.28
C ASP A 24 4.52 -7.61 0.15
N GLU A 25 5.74 -8.14 0.31
CA GLU A 25 6.39 -8.25 1.61
C GLU A 25 6.65 -6.88 2.26
N GLN A 26 7.21 -5.92 1.50
CA GLN A 26 7.47 -4.57 2.01
C GLN A 26 6.17 -3.87 2.39
N VAL A 27 5.15 -3.93 1.53
CA VAL A 27 3.83 -3.36 1.81
C VAL A 27 3.25 -3.95 3.09
N THR A 28 3.29 -5.27 3.24
CA THR A 28 2.76 -5.96 4.42
C THR A 28 3.52 -5.58 5.68
N GLU A 29 4.84 -5.49 5.61
CA GLU A 29 5.70 -5.10 6.72
C GLU A 29 5.45 -3.65 7.15
N VAL A 30 5.34 -2.73 6.20
CA VAL A 30 5.01 -1.33 6.48
C VAL A 30 3.62 -1.20 7.09
N LEU A 31 2.61 -1.88 6.52
CA LEU A 31 1.24 -1.86 7.03
C LEU A 31 1.16 -2.43 8.45
N ARG A 32 1.83 -3.56 8.73
CA ARG A 32 1.89 -4.13 10.09
C ARG A 32 2.70 -3.30 11.06
N SER A 33 3.88 -2.82 10.66
CA SER A 33 4.83 -2.16 11.57
C SER A 33 4.50 -0.69 11.83
N ARG A 34 3.97 0.04 10.84
CA ARG A 34 3.68 1.48 10.96
C ARG A 34 2.24 1.76 11.28
N PHE A 35 1.33 1.04 10.63
CA PHE A 35 -0.10 1.30 10.77
C PHE A 35 -0.77 0.31 11.73
N ASN A 36 -0.05 -0.70 12.20
CA ASN A 36 -0.59 -1.80 13.01
C ASN A 36 -1.80 -2.47 12.31
N ILE A 37 -1.77 -2.48 10.98
CA ILE A 37 -2.81 -3.08 10.14
C ILE A 37 -2.45 -4.53 9.95
N ASN A 38 -3.26 -5.40 10.53
CA ASN A 38 -3.18 -6.83 10.23
C ASN A 38 -4.07 -7.12 9.03
N LEU A 39 -3.45 -7.28 7.87
CA LEU A 39 -4.14 -7.78 6.68
C LEU A 39 -4.70 -9.18 6.99
N PRO A 40 -5.94 -9.48 6.57
CA PRO A 40 -6.47 -10.82 6.66
C PRO A 40 -5.59 -11.76 5.80
N GLN A 41 -5.28 -12.96 6.32
CA GLN A 41 -4.63 -14.01 5.53
C GLN A 41 -5.62 -14.57 4.50
N LYS A 42 -5.91 -13.81 3.45
CA LYS A 42 -6.58 -14.28 2.24
C LYS A 42 -5.53 -14.56 1.17
N SER A 43 -5.88 -15.42 0.21
CA SER A 43 -4.97 -15.96 -0.81
C SER A 43 -4.30 -14.92 -1.74
N SER A 44 -4.71 -13.64 -1.73
CA SER A 44 -4.08 -12.61 -2.55
C SER A 44 -4.03 -11.27 -1.82
N LEU A 45 -2.87 -10.59 -1.87
CA LEU A 45 -2.64 -9.33 -1.19
C LEU A 45 -3.59 -8.24 -1.69
N ASP A 46 -3.90 -8.21 -2.98
CA ASP A 46 -4.85 -7.25 -3.57
C ASP A 46 -6.25 -7.36 -2.93
N TYR A 47 -6.76 -8.57 -2.69
CA TYR A 47 -8.04 -8.76 -2.01
C TYR A 47 -7.99 -8.31 -0.56
N SER A 48 -6.87 -8.53 0.13
CA SER A 48 -6.69 -8.05 1.50
C SER A 48 -6.60 -6.53 1.55
N LEU A 49 -5.89 -5.90 0.61
CA LEU A 49 -5.83 -4.46 0.46
C LEU A 49 -7.21 -3.87 0.13
N GLU A 50 -7.92 -4.39 -0.87
CA GLU A 50 -9.27 -3.93 -1.22
C GLU A 50 -10.26 -4.06 -0.06
N SER A 51 -10.14 -5.10 0.75
CA SER A 51 -11.03 -5.29 1.90
C SER A 51 -10.73 -4.33 3.07
N THR A 52 -9.55 -3.70 3.10
CA THR A 52 -9.12 -2.74 4.13
C THR A 52 -8.96 -1.31 3.56
N ILE A 53 -9.25 -1.11 2.27
CA ILE A 53 -9.12 0.19 1.57
C ILE A 53 -9.96 1.29 2.21
N SER A 54 -11.13 0.93 2.75
CA SER A 54 -12.07 1.88 3.38
C SER A 54 -11.56 2.46 4.69
N ASP A 55 -10.64 1.78 5.36
CA ASP A 55 -10.08 2.21 6.65
C ASP A 55 -8.82 3.07 6.47
N HIS A 56 -8.07 2.91 5.37
CA HIS A 56 -6.77 3.53 5.22
C HIS A 56 -6.49 4.08 3.82
N GLU A 57 -6.29 5.40 3.73
CA GLU A 57 -5.94 6.11 2.49
C GLU A 57 -4.65 5.57 1.84
N ILE A 58 -3.67 5.13 2.65
CA ILE A 58 -2.42 4.55 2.12
C ILE A 58 -2.64 3.30 1.27
N ILE A 59 -3.63 2.47 1.63
CA ILE A 59 -3.95 1.26 0.88
C ILE A 59 -4.50 1.62 -0.50
N ASN A 60 -5.36 2.64 -0.57
CA ASN A 60 -5.87 3.17 -1.84
C ASN A 60 -4.74 3.75 -2.71
N LEU A 61 -3.74 4.40 -2.10
CA LEU A 61 -2.58 4.91 -2.83
C LEU A 61 -1.71 3.78 -3.40
N ILE A 62 -1.46 2.74 -2.60
CA ILE A 62 -0.69 1.55 -3.04
C ILE A 62 -1.40 0.86 -4.21
N LEU A 63 -2.72 0.65 -4.11
CA LEU A 63 -3.52 0.06 -5.19
C LEU A 63 -3.48 0.93 -6.45
N GLN A 64 -3.62 2.26 -6.32
CA GLN A 64 -3.47 3.18 -7.47
C GLN A 64 -2.07 3.12 -8.09
N TYR A 65 -1.01 2.98 -7.29
CA TYR A 65 0.35 2.81 -7.79
C TYR A 65 0.49 1.52 -8.59
N ARG A 66 -0.02 0.40 -8.06
CA ARG A 66 -0.01 -0.91 -8.70
C ARG A 66 -0.86 -0.97 -9.97
N ALA A 67 -2.02 -0.31 -9.96
CA ALA A 67 -2.93 -0.24 -11.10
C ALA A 67 -2.48 0.74 -12.19
N SER A 68 -1.56 1.66 -11.86
CA SER A 68 -0.93 2.52 -12.86
C SER A 68 0.12 1.67 -13.60
N GLU A 69 -0.09 1.38 -14.90
CA GLU A 69 0.92 0.80 -15.80
C GLU A 69 1.98 1.82 -16.25
#